data_AF-A0A1V6SDN4-F1
#
_entry.id   AF-A0A1V6SDN4-F1
#
_cell.length_a   1.000
_cell.length_b   1.000
_cell.length_c   1.000
_cell.angle_alpha   90.00
_cell.angle_beta   90.00
_cell.angle_gamma   90.00
#
_symmetry.space_group_name_H-M   'P 1'
#
loop_
_entity.id
_entity.type
_entity.pdbx_description
1 polymer ?
#
loop_
_entity_poly.entity_id
_entity_poly.type
_entity_poly.pdbx_seq_one_letter_code
_entity_poly.pdbx_strand_id
1 'polypeptide(L)'
;MFRNPRDVAPDAVSSAFSQILEPLPVISWGQLAMYYLGAPTGAGYHMFVVRDEHHQTAIQKLTDSGFTQAPPDRRPAPEILESLPDPQAVLDEINKGYERLDRYCTSFQFPPHLPFSGDQIFLIPNSFAQLPLEYVDMTSNQSNQKAQLKQYEVYGNLFYPLEAALIESFVKGVIHDIEEVGFSSWELLLNAWISMMRGYLEVNNDILDDCADERAVEWYSTHFGRIREEQYGEWDLRVSNLLGSGKDMPVDMRENPIP
;
A
#
# COMPACT_ATOMS: atom_id res chain seq x y z
N MET A 1 15.79 11.40 -8.96
CA MET A 1 14.48 10.88 -8.52
C MET A 1 14.47 11.03 -7.03
N PHE A 2 13.45 11.66 -6.47
CA PHE A 2 13.33 11.78 -5.02
C PHE A 2 12.81 10.44 -4.47
N ARG A 3 13.71 9.47 -4.29
CA ARG A 3 13.45 8.32 -3.42
C ARG A 3 13.89 8.74 -2.02
N ASN A 4 13.05 8.52 -1.03
CA ASN A 4 13.47 8.67 0.35
C ASN A 4 14.25 7.40 0.77
N PRO A 5 15.21 7.50 1.68
CA PRO A 5 15.70 6.33 2.37
C PRO A 5 14.51 5.54 2.94
N ARG A 6 14.61 4.21 2.96
CA ARG A 6 13.64 3.39 3.70
C ARG A 6 13.61 3.86 5.14
N ASP A 7 12.42 4.01 5.70
CA ASP A 7 12.27 4.37 7.10
C ASP A 7 12.78 3.24 8.00
N VAL A 8 13.45 3.62 9.07
CA VAL A 8 14.04 2.67 10.04
C VAL A 8 13.20 2.54 11.31
N ALA A 9 12.11 3.29 11.40
CA ALA A 9 11.18 3.29 12.52
C ALA A 9 9.76 3.59 12.02
N PRO A 10 8.72 3.17 12.76
CA PRO A 10 7.35 3.52 12.43
C PRO A 10 7.11 5.02 12.50
N ASP A 11 6.25 5.52 11.61
CA ASP A 11 5.74 6.88 11.70
C ASP A 11 4.77 7.02 12.90
N ALA A 12 4.44 8.27 13.24
CA ALA A 12 3.59 8.57 14.39
C ALA A 12 2.15 8.09 14.24
N VAL A 13 1.59 8.03 13.01
CA VAL A 13 0.25 7.49 12.75
C VAL A 13 0.24 5.99 13.00
N SER A 14 1.16 5.26 12.37
CA SER A 14 1.26 3.81 12.54
C SER A 14 1.54 3.41 13.98
N SER A 15 2.39 4.18 14.68
CA SER A 15 2.68 3.95 16.11
C SER A 15 1.45 4.14 17.00
N ALA A 16 0.67 5.19 16.79
CA ALA A 16 -0.54 5.44 17.58
C ALA A 16 -1.59 4.36 17.31
N PHE A 17 -1.76 3.99 16.04
CA PHE A 17 -2.73 2.99 15.62
C PHE A 17 -2.38 1.59 16.15
N SER A 18 -1.11 1.19 16.12
CA SER A 18 -0.67 -0.09 16.66
C SER A 18 -0.86 -0.19 18.18
N GLN A 19 -0.60 0.90 18.92
CA GLN A 19 -0.83 0.97 20.37
C GLN A 19 -2.31 0.78 20.73
N ILE A 20 -3.22 1.40 19.99
CA ILE A 20 -4.67 1.24 20.22
C ILE A 20 -5.11 -0.21 19.98
N LEU A 21 -4.57 -0.82 18.93
CA LEU A 21 -4.97 -2.16 18.51
C LEU A 21 -4.30 -3.28 19.29
N GLU A 22 -3.28 -3.02 20.09
CA GLU A 22 -2.58 -4.03 20.89
C GLU A 22 -3.55 -4.93 21.71
N PRO A 23 -3.39 -6.26 21.72
CA PRO A 23 -2.31 -7.05 21.12
C PRO A 23 -2.57 -7.49 19.67
N LEU A 24 -3.59 -6.94 19.00
CA LEU A 24 -3.92 -7.34 17.62
C LEU A 24 -2.77 -6.95 16.69
N PRO A 25 -2.31 -7.89 15.84
CA PRO A 25 -1.38 -7.53 14.79
C PRO A 25 -2.01 -6.63 13.74
N VAL A 26 -1.23 -5.64 13.31
CA VAL A 26 -1.63 -4.64 12.32
C VAL A 26 -0.58 -4.56 11.25
N ILE A 27 -0.98 -4.56 9.98
CA ILE A 27 -0.08 -4.46 8.85
C ILE A 27 -0.32 -3.15 8.12
N SER A 28 0.73 -2.35 7.91
CA SER A 28 0.64 -1.14 7.08
C SER A 28 0.39 -1.52 5.61
N TRP A 29 -0.42 -0.74 4.90
CA TRP A 29 -0.75 -1.00 3.49
C TRP A 29 -0.87 0.27 2.66
N GLY A 30 -1.05 0.09 1.34
CA GLY A 30 -1.22 1.19 0.40
C GLY A 30 -0.05 2.18 0.41
N GLN A 31 -0.37 3.47 0.32
CA GLN A 31 0.62 4.56 0.28
C GLN A 31 1.50 4.62 1.53
N LEU A 32 0.98 4.28 2.71
CA LEU A 32 1.75 4.33 3.95
C LEU A 32 2.86 3.27 3.97
N ALA A 33 2.57 2.05 3.48
CA ALA A 33 3.58 1.01 3.32
C ALA A 33 4.60 1.36 2.22
N MET A 34 4.15 1.95 1.11
CA MET A 34 5.06 2.42 0.06
C MET A 34 5.99 3.53 0.55
N TYR A 35 5.46 4.47 1.34
CA TYR A 35 6.23 5.56 1.94
C TYR A 35 7.34 5.01 2.83
N TYR A 36 7.01 4.04 3.70
CA TYR A 36 7.99 3.35 4.55
C TYR A 36 9.14 2.74 3.72
N LEU A 37 8.86 2.18 2.54
CA LEU A 37 9.87 1.61 1.63
C LEU A 37 10.71 2.67 0.87
N GLY A 38 10.35 3.95 1.00
CA GLY A 38 11.04 5.09 0.41
C GLY A 38 10.37 5.69 -0.83
N ALA A 39 9.15 5.28 -1.17
CA ALA A 39 8.42 5.85 -2.31
C ALA A 39 7.89 7.25 -1.93
N PRO A 40 8.00 8.27 -2.80
CA PRO A 40 7.54 9.62 -2.51
C PRO A 40 6.03 9.75 -2.68
N THR A 41 5.26 9.09 -1.83
CA THR A 41 3.79 9.15 -1.79
C THR A 41 3.31 10.14 -0.72
N GLY A 42 2.23 10.87 -1.00
CA GLY A 42 1.49 11.61 0.03
C GLY A 42 0.54 10.68 0.78
N ALA A 43 0.42 10.84 2.10
CA ALA A 43 -0.50 10.07 2.93
C ALA A 43 -1.82 10.84 3.14
N GLY A 44 -2.78 10.68 2.22
CA GLY A 44 -4.15 11.20 2.40
C GLY A 44 -5.10 10.19 3.05
N TYR A 45 -4.81 8.89 2.90
CA TYR A 45 -5.54 7.79 3.51
C TYR A 45 -4.55 6.82 4.17
N HIS A 46 -4.73 6.58 5.45
CA HIS A 46 -3.90 5.64 6.20
C HIS A 46 -4.55 4.26 6.15
N MET A 47 -3.95 3.33 5.42
CA MET A 47 -4.52 2.00 5.21
C MET A 47 -3.82 0.98 6.09
N PHE A 48 -4.60 0.28 6.92
CA PHE A 48 -4.11 -0.79 7.78
C PHE A 48 -4.91 -2.07 7.56
N VAL A 49 -4.18 -3.16 7.41
CA VAL A 49 -4.74 -4.50 7.26
C VAL A 49 -4.70 -5.22 8.61
N VAL A 50 -5.79 -5.90 8.93
CA VAL A 50 -5.87 -6.84 10.04
C VAL A 50 -6.34 -8.19 9.52
N ARG A 51 -6.03 -9.25 10.27
CA ARG A 51 -6.60 -10.56 9.97
C ARG A 51 -8.11 -10.53 10.05
N ASP A 52 -8.74 -11.34 9.23
CA ASP A 52 -10.21 -11.40 9.11
C ASP A 52 -10.87 -11.70 10.46
N GLU A 53 -10.29 -12.63 11.23
CA GLU A 53 -10.79 -12.97 12.57
C GLU A 53 -10.66 -11.83 13.59
N HIS A 54 -9.79 -10.85 13.34
CA HIS A 54 -9.57 -9.70 14.23
C HIS A 54 -10.34 -8.45 13.79
N HIS A 55 -10.96 -8.47 12.60
CA HIS A 55 -11.55 -7.27 11.99
C HIS A 55 -12.59 -6.61 12.90
N GLN A 56 -13.55 -7.39 13.42
CA GLN A 56 -14.59 -6.84 14.30
C GLN A 56 -14.03 -6.32 15.64
N THR A 57 -13.02 -6.99 16.19
CA THR A 57 -12.36 -6.57 17.43
C THR A 57 -11.57 -5.27 17.22
N ALA A 58 -10.90 -5.13 16.08
CA ALA A 58 -10.19 -3.91 15.71
C ALA A 58 -11.15 -2.73 15.54
N ILE A 59 -12.30 -2.93 14.87
CA ILE A 59 -13.37 -1.92 14.77
C ILE A 59 -13.79 -1.44 16.16
N GLN A 60 -14.10 -2.38 17.07
CA GLN A 60 -14.54 -2.03 18.42
C GLN A 60 -13.48 -1.23 19.18
N LYS A 61 -12.21 -1.65 19.13
CA LYS A 61 -11.10 -0.95 19.79
C LYS A 61 -10.92 0.48 19.28
N LEU A 62 -11.06 0.71 17.97
CA LEU A 62 -10.98 2.04 17.39
C LEU A 62 -12.14 2.92 17.87
N THR A 63 -13.36 2.40 17.84
CA THR A 63 -14.54 3.11 18.36
C THR A 63 -14.40 3.45 19.85
N ASP A 64 -13.94 2.51 20.68
CA ASP A 64 -13.69 2.73 22.11
C ASP A 64 -12.60 3.77 22.37
N SER A 65 -11.67 3.93 21.41
CA SER A 65 -10.60 4.93 21.44
C SER A 65 -11.01 6.28 20.84
N GLY A 66 -12.30 6.46 20.53
CA GLY A 66 -12.87 7.73 20.06
C GLY A 66 -12.82 7.95 18.55
N PHE A 67 -12.42 6.94 17.76
CA PHE A 67 -12.53 7.02 16.30
C PHE A 67 -13.99 6.94 15.87
N THR A 68 -14.40 7.83 14.98
CA THR A 68 -15.76 7.85 14.45
C THR A 68 -15.78 7.23 13.07
N GLN A 69 -16.60 6.19 12.89
CA GLN A 69 -16.82 5.64 11.55
C GLN A 69 -17.47 6.71 10.67
N ALA A 70 -16.92 6.89 9.47
CA ALA A 70 -17.40 7.87 8.51
C ALA A 70 -17.14 7.34 7.09
N PRO A 71 -18.01 7.64 6.11
CA PRO A 71 -17.74 7.28 4.73
C PRO A 71 -16.42 7.93 4.26
N PRO A 72 -15.70 7.32 3.31
CA PRO A 72 -14.53 7.93 2.74
C PRO A 72 -14.82 9.31 2.13
N ASP A 73 -13.93 10.25 2.37
CA ASP A 73 -13.98 11.59 1.79
C ASP A 73 -13.02 11.66 0.62
N ARG A 74 -13.57 11.47 -0.59
CA ARG A 74 -12.84 11.56 -1.86
C ARG A 74 -13.16 12.84 -2.62
N ARG A 75 -13.65 13.86 -1.93
CA ARG A 75 -14.04 15.12 -2.60
C ARG A 75 -12.79 15.77 -3.19
N PRO A 76 -12.79 16.08 -4.51
CA PRO A 76 -11.79 16.95 -5.09
C PRO A 76 -11.75 18.31 -4.38
N ALA A 77 -10.69 19.07 -4.62
CA ALA A 77 -10.55 20.41 -4.08
C ALA A 77 -11.80 21.26 -4.42
N PRO A 78 -12.32 22.09 -3.49
CA PRO A 78 -13.56 22.83 -3.69
C PRO A 78 -13.58 23.65 -4.99
N GLU A 79 -12.47 24.28 -5.35
CA GLU A 79 -12.33 25.06 -6.58
C GLU A 79 -12.50 24.22 -7.86
N ILE A 80 -12.14 22.93 -7.81
CA ILE A 80 -12.38 22.00 -8.92
C ILE A 80 -13.87 21.67 -8.97
N LEU A 81 -14.47 21.30 -7.83
CA LEU A 81 -15.89 20.97 -7.77
C LEU A 81 -16.77 22.13 -8.21
N GLU A 82 -16.50 23.35 -7.75
CA GLU A 82 -17.26 24.55 -8.12
C GLU A 82 -17.19 24.89 -9.61
N SER A 83 -16.14 24.43 -10.31
CA SER A 83 -15.97 24.65 -11.75
C SER A 83 -16.76 23.68 -12.62
N LEU A 84 -17.27 22.58 -12.05
CA LEU A 84 -17.92 21.50 -12.79
C LEU A 84 -19.40 21.79 -13.07
N PRO A 85 -19.94 21.42 -14.25
CA PRO A 85 -21.36 21.57 -14.56
C PRO A 85 -22.28 20.77 -13.64
N ASP A 86 -21.84 19.58 -13.20
CA ASP A 86 -22.56 18.72 -12.26
C ASP A 86 -21.55 18.08 -11.27
N PRO A 87 -21.26 18.76 -10.15
CA PRO A 87 -20.32 18.26 -9.16
C PRO A 87 -20.77 16.95 -8.51
N GLN A 88 -22.08 16.74 -8.38
CA GLN A 88 -22.62 15.53 -7.73
C GLN A 88 -22.43 14.31 -8.61
N ALA A 89 -22.70 14.41 -9.92
CA ALA A 89 -22.46 13.31 -10.85
C ALA A 89 -20.99 12.86 -10.85
N VAL A 90 -20.04 13.81 -10.76
CA VAL A 90 -18.61 13.50 -10.67
C VAL A 90 -18.26 12.83 -9.35
N LEU A 91 -18.84 13.26 -8.22
CA LEU A 91 -18.65 12.58 -6.94
C LEU A 91 -19.21 11.16 -6.95
N ASP A 92 -20.38 10.95 -7.56
CA ASP A 92 -20.99 9.63 -7.69
C ASP A 92 -20.13 8.70 -8.57
N GLU A 93 -19.55 9.22 -9.66
CA GLU A 93 -18.61 8.49 -10.51
C GLU A 93 -17.33 8.11 -9.76
N ILE A 94 -16.73 9.06 -9.03
CA ILE A 94 -15.56 8.79 -8.18
C ILE A 94 -15.87 7.67 -7.19
N ASN A 95 -16.95 7.80 -6.41
CA ASN A 95 -17.30 6.82 -5.39
C ASN A 95 -17.63 5.45 -5.99
N LYS A 96 -18.31 5.42 -7.14
CA LYS A 96 -18.57 4.17 -7.88
C LYS A 96 -17.27 3.45 -8.24
N GLY A 97 -16.23 4.18 -8.59
CA GLY A 97 -14.90 3.64 -8.87
C GLY A 97 -14.22 2.93 -7.68
N TYR A 98 -14.69 3.16 -6.45
CA TYR A 98 -14.17 2.55 -5.22
C TYR A 98 -15.20 1.70 -4.46
N GLU A 99 -16.37 1.43 -5.07
CA GLU A 99 -17.49 0.77 -4.39
C GLU A 99 -17.09 -0.57 -3.75
N ARG A 100 -16.23 -1.34 -4.42
CA ARG A 100 -15.75 -2.62 -3.91
C ARG A 100 -14.87 -2.43 -2.67
N LEU A 101 -13.91 -1.51 -2.69
CA LEU A 101 -13.10 -1.17 -1.51
C LEU A 101 -14.01 -0.80 -0.33
N ASP A 102 -14.99 0.08 -0.57
CA ASP A 102 -15.88 0.61 0.46
C ASP A 102 -16.83 -0.45 1.02
N ARG A 103 -17.17 -1.46 0.22
CA ARG A 103 -18.02 -2.58 0.66
C ARG A 103 -17.31 -3.50 1.66
N TYR A 104 -15.99 -3.68 1.50
CA TYR A 104 -15.21 -4.62 2.32
C TYR A 104 -14.45 -3.96 3.47
N CYS A 105 -14.17 -2.67 3.39
CA CYS A 105 -13.35 -1.96 4.37
C CYS A 105 -14.21 -1.10 5.30
N THR A 106 -13.67 -0.81 6.49
CA THR A 106 -14.29 0.15 7.42
C THR A 106 -13.44 1.40 7.51
N SER A 107 -14.02 2.56 7.20
CA SER A 107 -13.33 3.84 7.26
C SER A 107 -13.66 4.62 8.54
N PHE A 108 -12.65 5.28 9.09
CA PHE A 108 -12.73 6.07 10.31
C PHE A 108 -12.13 7.45 10.10
N GLN A 109 -12.70 8.46 10.76
CA GLN A 109 -12.04 9.75 10.96
C GLN A 109 -11.12 9.73 12.17
N PHE A 110 -9.96 10.38 12.04
CA PHE A 110 -9.11 10.63 13.20
C PHE A 110 -9.85 11.50 14.24
N PRO A 111 -9.73 11.16 15.53
CA PRO A 111 -10.20 12.02 16.60
C PRO A 111 -9.62 13.44 16.48
N PRO A 112 -10.44 14.50 16.66
CA PRO A 112 -9.99 15.89 16.48
C PRO A 112 -8.85 16.34 17.39
N HIS A 113 -8.60 15.60 18.48
CA HIS A 113 -7.54 15.90 19.44
C HIS A 113 -6.19 15.27 19.07
N LEU A 114 -6.12 14.45 18.01
CA LEU A 114 -4.89 13.87 17.49
C LEU A 114 -4.30 14.76 16.38
N PRO A 115 -2.96 14.76 16.19
CA PRO A 115 -2.27 15.67 15.27
C PRO A 115 -2.58 15.44 13.78
N PHE A 116 -3.32 14.37 13.46
CA PHE A 116 -3.74 13.97 12.11
C PHE A 116 -5.24 14.22 11.88
N SER A 117 -5.81 15.17 12.64
CA SER A 117 -7.22 15.56 12.50
C SER A 117 -7.51 16.02 11.07
N GLY A 118 -8.48 15.39 10.42
CA GLY A 118 -8.82 15.61 9.00
C GLY A 118 -8.48 14.43 8.10
N ASP A 119 -7.52 13.60 8.49
CA ASP A 119 -7.19 12.37 7.75
C ASP A 119 -8.20 11.26 8.05
N GLN A 120 -8.22 10.26 7.16
CA GLN A 120 -9.02 9.05 7.34
C GLN A 120 -8.16 7.80 7.40
N ILE A 121 -8.63 6.84 8.20
CA ILE A 121 -8.09 5.50 8.27
C ILE A 121 -9.02 4.54 7.54
N PHE A 122 -8.45 3.63 6.76
CA PHE A 122 -9.12 2.44 6.29
C PHE A 122 -8.62 1.24 7.06
N LEU A 123 -9.53 0.56 7.75
CA LEU A 123 -9.31 -0.75 8.32
C LEU A 123 -9.78 -1.80 7.30
N ILE A 124 -8.87 -2.69 6.93
CA ILE A 124 -9.03 -3.57 5.77
C ILE A 124 -8.91 -5.02 6.24
N PRO A 125 -9.88 -5.89 5.95
CA PRO A 125 -9.74 -7.32 6.22
C PRO A 125 -8.72 -7.94 5.26
N ASN A 126 -7.91 -8.87 5.75
CA ASN A 126 -6.88 -9.50 4.93
C ASN A 126 -7.45 -10.31 3.75
N SER A 127 -8.69 -10.80 3.84
CA SER A 127 -9.37 -11.42 2.70
C SER A 127 -9.57 -10.46 1.53
N PHE A 128 -9.54 -9.15 1.78
CA PHE A 128 -9.57 -8.13 0.74
C PHE A 128 -8.15 -7.75 0.28
N ALA A 129 -7.24 -7.50 1.23
CA ALA A 129 -5.89 -7.05 0.93
C ALA A 129 -4.97 -8.14 0.36
N GLN A 130 -5.25 -9.42 0.60
CA GLN A 130 -4.52 -10.56 0.05
C GLN A 130 -3.02 -10.55 0.39
N LEU A 131 -2.64 -10.06 1.58
CA LEU A 131 -1.24 -10.12 2.01
C LEU A 131 -0.85 -11.57 2.38
N PRO A 132 0.39 -11.99 2.08
CA PRO A 132 0.88 -13.33 2.41
C PRO A 132 1.14 -13.46 3.92
N LEU A 133 0.13 -13.89 4.67
CA LEU A 133 0.19 -14.03 6.13
C LEU A 133 0.49 -15.45 6.63
N GLU A 134 0.60 -16.42 5.73
CA GLU A 134 0.72 -17.86 6.04
C GLU A 134 1.94 -18.20 6.91
N TYR A 135 3.03 -17.43 6.76
CA TYR A 135 4.28 -17.63 7.51
C TYR A 135 4.45 -16.63 8.68
N VAL A 136 3.49 -15.72 8.87
CA VAL A 136 3.51 -14.75 9.95
C VAL A 136 2.89 -15.40 11.20
N ASP A 137 3.70 -16.17 11.90
CA ASP A 137 3.44 -16.60 13.27
C ASP A 137 3.54 -15.37 14.20
N MET A 138 2.40 -14.69 14.36
CA MET A 138 2.18 -13.54 15.22
C MET A 138 2.27 -13.90 16.73
N THR A 139 2.50 -15.18 17.08
CA THR A 139 2.37 -15.72 18.44
C THR A 139 3.65 -16.28 19.06
N SER A 140 4.81 -15.99 18.47
CA SER A 140 6.17 -16.31 18.98
C SER A 140 6.64 -17.77 18.85
N ASN A 141 7.71 -17.97 18.07
CA ASN A 141 8.89 -18.78 18.41
C ASN A 141 10.05 -18.50 17.43
N GLN A 142 11.26 -18.37 17.96
CA GLN A 142 12.45 -17.79 17.31
C GLN A 142 12.95 -18.49 16.03
N SER A 143 12.48 -19.70 15.72
CA SER A 143 12.92 -20.46 14.53
C SER A 143 12.21 -20.05 13.24
N ASN A 144 10.96 -19.56 13.31
CA ASN A 144 10.20 -19.06 12.14
C ASN A 144 10.48 -17.58 11.82
N GLN A 145 11.24 -16.88 12.68
CA GLN A 145 11.59 -15.48 12.49
C GLN A 145 12.44 -15.24 11.23
N LYS A 146 13.28 -16.18 10.81
CA LYS A 146 14.14 -16.01 9.63
C LYS A 146 13.40 -15.91 8.29
N ALA A 147 12.23 -16.55 8.17
CA ALA A 147 11.39 -16.43 6.97
C ALA A 147 10.50 -15.17 7.05
N GLN A 148 9.98 -14.85 8.23
CA GLN A 148 9.23 -13.61 8.49
C GLN A 148 10.03 -12.35 8.18
N LEU A 149 11.33 -12.33 8.55
CA LEU A 149 12.26 -11.24 8.31
C LEU A 149 12.48 -10.92 6.82
N LYS A 150 12.09 -11.80 5.88
CA LYS A 150 12.25 -11.53 4.43
C LYS A 150 11.07 -10.81 3.80
N GLN A 151 9.88 -10.88 4.42
CA GLN A 151 8.66 -10.32 3.85
C GLN A 151 8.12 -9.14 4.65
N TYR A 152 8.50 -9.03 5.94
CA TYR A 152 8.03 -7.97 6.81
C TYR A 152 9.13 -7.43 7.71
N GLU A 153 9.12 -6.11 7.89
CA GLU A 153 9.78 -5.46 9.03
C GLU A 153 8.76 -5.33 10.17
N VAL A 154 9.18 -5.64 11.40
CA VAL A 154 8.26 -5.82 12.54
C VAL A 154 8.64 -4.93 13.71
N TYR A 155 7.67 -4.17 14.22
CA TYR A 155 7.80 -3.29 15.36
C TYR A 155 6.67 -3.59 16.38
N GLY A 156 6.91 -4.53 17.29
CA GLY A 156 5.87 -4.97 18.23
C GLY A 156 4.74 -5.71 17.50
N ASN A 157 3.52 -5.18 17.58
CA ASN A 157 2.35 -5.69 16.84
C ASN A 157 2.15 -5.02 15.45
N LEU A 158 3.05 -4.14 15.03
CA LEU A 158 3.00 -3.45 13.73
C LEU A 158 3.94 -4.11 12.72
N PHE A 159 3.42 -4.39 11.53
CA PHE A 159 4.11 -5.08 10.44
C PHE A 159 4.14 -4.17 9.22
N TYR A 160 5.33 -3.98 8.63
CA TYR A 160 5.49 -3.30 7.34
C TYR A 160 5.85 -4.34 6.28
N PRO A 161 4.99 -4.55 5.26
CA PRO A 161 5.32 -5.44 4.17
C PRO A 161 6.51 -4.88 3.37
N LEU A 162 7.45 -5.76 3.05
CA LEU A 162 8.53 -5.50 2.10
C LEU A 162 8.02 -5.61 0.66
N GLU A 163 8.87 -5.24 -0.29
CA GLU A 163 8.52 -5.02 -1.69
C GLU A 163 7.73 -6.19 -2.30
N ALA A 164 8.21 -7.43 -2.12
CA ALA A 164 7.55 -8.61 -2.68
C ALA A 164 6.15 -8.85 -2.12
N ALA A 165 5.98 -8.78 -0.80
CA ALA A 165 4.70 -9.00 -0.14
C ALA A 165 3.67 -7.91 -0.52
N LEU A 166 4.13 -6.65 -0.63
CA LEU A 166 3.26 -5.54 -0.98
C LEU A 166 2.85 -5.59 -2.47
N ILE A 167 3.79 -5.91 -3.38
CA ILE A 167 3.50 -6.08 -4.80
C ILE A 167 2.55 -7.26 -5.03
N GLU A 168 2.79 -8.40 -4.39
CA GLU A 168 1.92 -9.57 -4.46
C GLU A 168 0.48 -9.21 -4.06
N SER A 169 0.34 -8.51 -2.93
CA SER A 169 -0.95 -8.02 -2.43
C SER A 169 -1.65 -7.08 -3.40
N PHE A 170 -0.94 -6.10 -3.98
CA PHE A 170 -1.54 -5.19 -4.97
C PHE A 170 -1.94 -5.91 -6.26
N VAL A 171 -1.10 -6.81 -6.77
CA VAL A 171 -1.39 -7.59 -7.98
C VAL A 171 -2.63 -8.47 -7.78
N LYS A 172 -2.71 -9.20 -6.66
CA LYS A 172 -3.91 -9.98 -6.32
C LYS A 172 -5.14 -9.09 -6.19
N GLY A 173 -4.97 -7.91 -5.58
CA GLY A 173 -6.01 -6.88 -5.49
C GLY A 173 -6.54 -6.46 -6.87
N VAL A 174 -5.65 -6.20 -7.83
CA VAL A 174 -5.99 -5.86 -9.22
C VAL A 174 -6.73 -6.99 -9.90
N ILE A 175 -6.19 -8.21 -9.87
CA ILE A 175 -6.81 -9.39 -10.51
C ILE A 175 -8.23 -9.59 -9.99
N HIS A 176 -8.43 -9.59 -8.68
CA HIS A 176 -9.76 -9.76 -8.09
C HIS A 176 -10.72 -8.63 -8.45
N ASP A 177 -10.22 -7.40 -8.58
CA ASP A 177 -11.06 -6.27 -8.96
C ASP A 177 -11.52 -6.38 -10.43
N ILE A 178 -10.61 -6.73 -11.33
CA ILE A 178 -10.93 -7.00 -12.74
C ILE A 178 -11.94 -8.16 -12.85
N GLU A 179 -11.75 -9.24 -12.11
CA GLU A 179 -12.64 -10.40 -12.14
C GLU A 179 -14.06 -10.07 -11.66
N GLU A 180 -14.21 -9.20 -10.65
CA GLU A 180 -15.52 -8.88 -10.05
C GLU A 180 -16.24 -7.73 -10.78
N VAL A 181 -15.54 -6.64 -11.09
CA VAL A 181 -16.12 -5.40 -11.60
C VAL A 181 -15.60 -4.97 -12.97
N GLY A 182 -14.60 -5.67 -13.52
CA GLY A 182 -14.01 -5.40 -14.83
C GLY A 182 -13.04 -4.23 -14.83
N PHE A 183 -13.55 -3.02 -14.62
CA PHE A 183 -12.75 -1.79 -14.59
C PHE A 183 -13.25 -0.87 -13.47
N SER A 184 -12.33 -0.38 -12.65
CA SER A 184 -12.64 0.53 -11.55
C SER A 184 -11.51 1.53 -11.30
N SER A 185 -11.82 2.61 -10.57
CA SER A 185 -10.78 3.56 -10.13
C SER A 185 -9.85 2.95 -9.08
N TRP A 186 -10.33 1.96 -8.32
CA TRP A 186 -9.51 1.21 -7.37
C TRP A 186 -8.44 0.37 -8.06
N GLU A 187 -8.81 -0.37 -9.12
CA GLU A 187 -7.89 -1.12 -9.95
C GLU A 187 -6.81 -0.22 -10.56
N LEU A 188 -7.21 0.92 -11.12
CA LEU A 188 -6.29 1.92 -11.64
C LEU A 188 -5.33 2.45 -10.58
N LEU A 189 -5.81 2.66 -9.36
CA LEU A 189 -4.98 3.14 -8.25
C LEU A 189 -3.93 2.09 -7.85
N LEU A 190 -4.32 0.82 -7.75
CA LEU A 190 -3.39 -0.28 -7.47
C LEU A 190 -2.34 -0.42 -8.58
N ASN A 191 -2.74 -0.32 -9.85
CA ASN A 191 -1.81 -0.29 -10.98
C ASN A 191 -0.82 0.89 -10.89
N ALA A 192 -1.31 2.07 -10.52
CA ALA A 192 -0.46 3.23 -10.31
C ALA A 192 0.55 2.99 -9.18
N TRP A 193 0.14 2.36 -8.08
CA TRP A 193 1.03 2.00 -6.98
C TRP A 193 2.09 0.98 -7.38
N ILE A 194 1.72 -0.08 -8.13
CA ILE A 194 2.68 -1.06 -8.66
C ILE A 194 3.70 -0.36 -9.58
N SER A 195 3.24 0.52 -10.47
CA SER A 195 4.08 1.34 -11.34
C SER A 195 5.02 2.24 -10.55
N MET A 196 4.53 2.90 -9.50
CA MET A 196 5.35 3.72 -8.61
C MET A 196 6.40 2.89 -7.88
N MET A 197 6.06 1.69 -7.40
CA MET A 197 7.04 0.80 -6.78
C MET A 197 8.11 0.34 -7.79
N ARG A 198 7.71 -0.04 -9.01
CA ARG A 198 8.66 -0.39 -10.09
C ARG A 198 9.58 0.78 -10.42
N GLY A 199 9.03 1.99 -10.52
CA GLY A 199 9.75 3.21 -10.88
C GLY A 199 10.64 3.77 -9.77
N TYR A 200 10.09 4.04 -8.59
CA TYR A 200 10.78 4.74 -7.49
C TYR A 200 11.60 3.83 -6.59
N LEU A 201 11.17 2.58 -6.41
CA LEU A 201 11.86 1.62 -5.54
C LEU A 201 12.75 0.66 -6.34
N GLU A 202 12.73 0.74 -7.68
CA GLU A 202 13.47 -0.14 -8.57
C GLU A 202 13.20 -1.63 -8.28
N VAL A 203 11.94 -1.94 -7.95
CA VAL A 203 11.49 -3.32 -7.71
C VAL A 203 11.85 -4.17 -8.92
N ASN A 204 12.51 -5.30 -8.73
CA ASN A 204 12.97 -6.14 -9.84
C ASN A 204 11.79 -6.67 -10.68
N ASN A 205 12.04 -6.90 -11.96
CA ASN A 205 11.06 -7.42 -12.92
C ASN A 205 10.61 -8.87 -12.61
N ASP A 206 11.27 -9.53 -11.66
CA ASP A 206 11.06 -10.91 -11.22
C ASP A 206 10.74 -11.04 -9.73
N ILE A 207 10.35 -9.94 -9.10
CA ILE A 207 10.08 -9.90 -7.66
C ILE A 207 9.04 -10.93 -7.20
N LEU A 208 8.14 -11.37 -8.10
CA LEU A 208 7.10 -12.35 -7.82
C LEU A 208 7.43 -13.76 -8.33
N ASP A 209 8.62 -14.06 -8.85
CA ASP A 209 8.93 -15.39 -9.39
C ASP A 209 8.73 -16.54 -8.38
N ASP A 210 8.96 -16.26 -7.08
CA ASP A 210 8.77 -17.21 -5.99
C ASP A 210 7.34 -17.16 -5.38
N CYS A 211 6.42 -16.37 -5.95
CA CYS A 211 5.03 -16.29 -5.49
C CYS A 211 4.28 -17.58 -5.82
N ALA A 212 3.52 -18.09 -4.86
CA ALA A 212 2.74 -19.32 -5.03
C ALA A 212 1.52 -19.15 -5.95
N ASP A 213 1.03 -17.93 -6.14
CA ASP A 213 -0.10 -17.65 -7.03
C ASP A 213 0.41 -17.40 -8.45
N GLU A 214 0.36 -18.43 -9.29
CA GLU A 214 0.78 -18.38 -10.70
C GLU A 214 0.09 -17.25 -11.48
N ARG A 215 -1.15 -16.90 -11.15
CA ARG A 215 -1.87 -15.79 -11.81
C ARG A 215 -1.22 -14.46 -11.47
N ALA A 216 -0.79 -14.26 -10.22
CA ALA A 216 -0.08 -13.06 -9.82
C ALA A 216 1.30 -12.95 -10.52
N VAL A 217 2.01 -14.08 -10.67
CA VAL A 217 3.29 -14.14 -11.39
C VAL A 217 3.11 -13.76 -12.86
N GLU A 218 2.17 -14.41 -13.54
CA GLU A 218 1.88 -14.18 -14.96
C GLU A 218 1.43 -12.72 -15.19
N TRP A 219 0.52 -12.24 -14.36
CA TRP A 219 0.00 -10.89 -14.47
C TRP A 219 1.11 -9.85 -14.27
N TYR A 220 1.92 -9.97 -13.21
CA TYR A 220 3.01 -9.02 -12.97
C TYR A 220 4.05 -9.06 -14.09
N SER A 221 4.46 -10.26 -14.52
CA SER A 221 5.43 -10.43 -15.61
C SER A 221 4.96 -9.77 -16.91
N THR A 222 3.67 -9.89 -17.22
CA THR A 222 3.05 -9.32 -18.43
C THR A 222 2.93 -7.80 -18.39
N HIS A 223 2.63 -7.20 -17.23
CA HIS A 223 2.32 -5.78 -17.12
C HIS A 223 3.50 -4.91 -16.67
N PHE A 224 4.41 -5.46 -15.86
CA PHE A 224 5.52 -4.73 -15.22
C PHE A 224 6.86 -5.48 -15.22
N GLY A 225 6.85 -6.79 -15.48
CA GLY A 225 8.01 -7.66 -15.35
C GLY A 225 8.63 -8.11 -16.69
N ARG A 226 9.16 -9.34 -16.70
CA ARG A 226 10.01 -9.86 -17.80
C ARG A 226 9.31 -9.89 -19.15
N ILE A 227 8.09 -10.44 -19.24
CA ILE A 227 7.35 -10.55 -20.52
C ILE A 227 7.13 -9.15 -21.11
N ARG A 228 6.80 -8.18 -20.27
CA ARG A 228 6.65 -6.79 -20.68
C ARG A 228 7.94 -6.22 -21.24
N GLU A 229 9.07 -6.43 -20.56
CA GLU A 229 10.37 -5.92 -20.99
C GLU A 229 10.87 -6.60 -22.27
N GLU A 230 10.58 -7.89 -22.45
CA GLU A 230 10.85 -8.59 -23.71
C GLU A 230 10.06 -7.98 -24.88
N GLN A 231 8.81 -7.59 -24.64
CA GLN A 231 7.93 -7.05 -25.69
C GLN A 231 8.19 -5.57 -26.01
N TYR A 232 8.47 -4.76 -24.99
CA TYR A 232 8.52 -3.29 -25.11
C TYR A 232 9.90 -2.69 -24.82
N GLY A 233 10.90 -3.51 -24.49
CA GLY A 233 12.20 -3.10 -24.02
C GLY A 233 12.24 -2.90 -22.50
N GLU A 234 13.47 -2.87 -21.97
CA GLU A 234 13.72 -2.60 -20.55
C GLU A 234 12.98 -1.36 -20.08
N TRP A 235 12.45 -1.40 -18.86
CA TRP A 235 11.80 -0.24 -18.30
C TRP A 235 12.82 0.89 -18.17
N ASP A 236 12.60 2.02 -18.86
CA ASP A 236 13.48 3.16 -18.76
C ASP A 236 13.28 3.85 -17.40
N LEU A 237 14.01 3.34 -16.40
CA LEU A 237 14.03 3.92 -15.08
C LEU A 237 14.82 5.24 -15.07
N ARG A 238 15.59 5.58 -16.12
CA ARG A 238 16.59 6.68 -16.14
C ARG A 238 16.02 8.10 -16.17
N VAL A 239 14.71 8.29 -16.33
CA VAL A 239 14.09 9.59 -15.98
C VAL A 239 14.37 9.92 -14.50
N SER A 240 14.71 8.92 -13.69
CA SER A 240 15.24 9.03 -12.34
C SER A 240 16.58 9.76 -12.22
N ASN A 241 17.45 9.72 -13.23
CA ASN A 241 18.83 10.22 -13.13
C ASN A 241 19.04 11.63 -13.72
N LEU A 242 18.08 12.15 -14.50
CA LEU A 242 18.28 13.41 -15.25
C LEU A 242 17.67 14.66 -14.60
N LEU A 243 16.82 14.51 -13.58
CA LEU A 243 16.29 15.64 -12.82
C LEU A 243 17.00 15.74 -11.45
N GLY A 244 18.21 16.30 -11.49
CA GLY A 244 18.90 16.83 -10.32
C GLY A 244 20.13 16.05 -9.87
N SER A 245 21.25 16.23 -10.55
CA SER A 245 22.60 16.27 -9.94
C SER A 245 23.64 16.44 -11.04
N GLY A 246 24.30 17.59 -11.09
CA GLY A 246 25.52 17.78 -11.89
C GLY A 246 26.76 17.08 -11.30
N LYS A 247 26.59 15.94 -10.60
CA LYS A 247 27.66 15.06 -10.14
C LYS A 247 27.15 13.62 -10.10
N ASP A 248 27.77 12.77 -10.91
CA ASP A 248 27.56 11.32 -10.91
C ASP A 248 27.72 10.77 -9.49
N MET A 249 26.71 10.04 -9.00
CA MET A 249 26.83 9.34 -7.73
C MET A 249 27.75 8.12 -7.95
N PRO A 250 28.76 7.89 -7.08
CA PRO A 250 29.71 6.79 -7.22
C PRO A 250 29.13 5.42 -6.81
N VAL A 251 27.88 5.41 -6.34
CA VAL A 251 27.17 4.23 -5.85
C VAL A 251 25.74 4.25 -6.37
N ASP A 252 25.18 3.07 -6.58
CA ASP A 252 23.79 2.88 -6.98
C ASP A 252 22.85 3.15 -5.80
N MET A 253 21.55 3.14 -6.08
CA MET A 253 20.51 3.40 -5.09
C MET A 253 20.37 2.28 -4.04
N ARG A 254 21.22 1.25 -4.11
CA ARG A 254 21.33 0.10 -3.18
C ARG A 254 22.67 0.08 -2.45
N GLU A 255 23.43 1.18 -2.49
CA GLU A 255 24.77 1.35 -1.92
C GLU A 255 25.89 0.49 -2.55
N ASN A 256 25.64 -0.13 -3.71
CA ASN A 256 26.69 -0.83 -4.44
C ASN A 256 27.50 0.18 -5.27
N PRO A 257 28.81 -0.05 -5.46
CA PRO A 257 29.61 0.77 -6.38
C PRO A 257 29.08 0.68 -7.83
N ILE A 258 28.92 1.83 -8.49
CA ILE A 258 28.65 1.87 -9.95
C ILE A 258 30.00 1.75 -10.68
N PRO A 259 30.16 0.83 -11.66
CA PRO A 259 31.38 0.71 -12.48
C PRO A 259 31.75 1.97 -13.26
#